data_AF-A0A6B3GDG5-F1
#
_entry.id   AF-A0A6B3GDG5-F1
#
_cell.length_a   1.000
_cell.length_b   1.000
_cell.length_c   1.000
_cell.angle_alpha   90.00
_cell.angle_beta   90.00
_cell.angle_gamma   90.00
#
_symmetry.space_group_name_H-M   'P 1'
#
loop_
_entity.id
_entity.type
_entity.pdbx_description
1 polymer ?
#
loop_
_entity_poly.entity_id
_entity_poly.type
_entity_poly.pdbx_seq_one_letter_code
_entity_poly.pdbx_strand_id
1 'polypeptide(L)'
;QTSAVWELHQADPEMGWKGLYRAGIRIGRDHIASVVNTLVLAYAGAALPLLLLFSIAQSSVGTVANSELVAEEIVRTLVGSIGLVASVPVTTVLAALVVSADRTGPGGAQAATAAPARTGRGRRRKTG
;
A
#
# COMPACT_ATOMS: atom_id res chain seq x y z
N GLN A 1 -3.00 4.94 -0.33
CA GLN A 1 -3.32 3.49 -0.47
C GLN A 1 -4.66 3.15 0.16
N THR A 2 -4.96 3.62 1.38
CA THR A 2 -6.27 3.45 2.03
C THR A 2 -7.45 3.92 1.17
N SER A 3 -7.33 5.10 0.52
CA SER A 3 -8.35 5.62 -0.41
C SER A 3 -8.63 4.70 -1.60
N ALA A 4 -7.58 4.14 -2.22
CA ALA A 4 -7.72 3.21 -3.35
C ALA A 4 -8.42 1.90 -2.93
N VAL A 5 -8.14 1.39 -1.73
CA VAL A 5 -8.84 0.21 -1.17
C VAL A 5 -10.31 0.53 -0.92
N TRP A 6 -10.61 1.73 -0.42
CA TRP A 6 -11.98 2.19 -0.19
C TRP A 6 -12.76 2.39 -1.49
N GLU A 7 -12.14 2.97 -2.53
CA GLU A 7 -12.74 3.08 -3.87
C GLU A 7 -13.00 1.71 -4.49
N LEU A 8 -12.07 0.76 -4.38
CA LEU A 8 -12.28 -0.63 -4.82
C LEU A 8 -13.46 -1.29 -4.12
N HIS A 9 -13.60 -1.06 -2.81
CA HIS A 9 -14.72 -1.60 -2.05
C HIS A 9 -16.05 -0.97 -2.47
N GLN A 10 -16.08 0.35 -2.71
CA GLN A 10 -17.28 1.03 -3.18
C GLN A 10 -17.68 0.58 -4.59
N ALA A 11 -16.71 0.28 -5.46
CA ALA A 11 -16.95 -0.20 -6.81
C ALA A 11 -17.46 -1.65 -6.87
N ASP A 12 -16.95 -2.52 -5.99
CA ASP A 12 -17.41 -3.90 -5.83
C ASP A 12 -17.58 -4.26 -4.34
N PRO A 13 -18.79 -4.04 -3.79
CA PRO A 13 -19.11 -4.36 -2.40
C PRO A 13 -19.18 -5.86 -2.10
N GLU A 14 -19.14 -6.75 -3.09
CA GLU A 14 -19.13 -8.21 -2.88
C GLU A 14 -17.68 -8.74 -2.80
N MET A 15 -16.70 -8.00 -3.34
CA MET A 15 -15.28 -8.38 -3.36
C MET A 15 -14.70 -8.54 -1.94
N GLY A 16 -14.39 -9.77 -1.53
CA GLY A 16 -13.80 -10.04 -0.22
C GLY A 16 -12.36 -9.51 -0.04
N TRP A 17 -11.85 -9.56 1.20
CA TRP A 17 -10.55 -8.98 1.60
C TRP A 17 -9.37 -9.40 0.72
N LYS A 18 -9.32 -10.67 0.26
CA LYS A 18 -8.26 -11.16 -0.63
C LYS A 18 -8.27 -10.48 -2.00
N GLY A 19 -9.47 -10.18 -2.52
CA GLY A 19 -9.68 -9.46 -3.77
C GLY A 19 -9.26 -7.99 -3.64
N LEU A 20 -9.72 -7.34 -2.57
CA LEU A 20 -9.33 -5.96 -2.20
C LEU A 20 -7.81 -5.83 -2.07
N TYR A 21 -7.17 -6.76 -1.36
CA TYR A 21 -5.72 -6.78 -1.20
C TYR A 21 -4.99 -6.95 -2.54
N ARG A 22 -5.36 -7.96 -3.34
CA ARG A 22 -4.71 -8.21 -4.64
C ARG A 22 -4.84 -7.03 -5.59
N ALA A 23 -6.03 -6.44 -5.68
CA ALA A 23 -6.28 -5.34 -6.57
C ALA A 23 -5.66 -4.03 -6.05
N GLY A 24 -5.66 -3.79 -4.73
CA GLY A 24 -4.94 -2.67 -4.10
C GLY A 24 -3.42 -2.75 -4.29
N ILE A 25 -2.82 -3.94 -4.13
CA ILE A 25 -1.39 -4.15 -4.42
C ILE A 25 -1.08 -3.96 -5.91
N ARG A 26 -1.94 -4.46 -6.80
CA ARG A 26 -1.73 -4.30 -8.25
C ARG A 26 -1.67 -2.83 -8.65
N ILE A 27 -2.51 -1.98 -8.04
CA ILE A 27 -2.52 -0.52 -8.22
C ILE A 27 -1.28 0.12 -7.57
N GLY A 28 -0.91 -0.30 -6.35
CA GLY A 28 0.21 0.28 -5.62
C GLY A 28 1.60 -0.10 -6.15
N ARG A 29 1.73 -1.17 -6.94
CA ARG A 29 3.00 -1.73 -7.40
C ARG A 29 3.87 -0.73 -8.18
N ASP A 30 3.29 0.03 -9.10
CA ASP A 30 4.07 0.96 -9.94
C ASP A 30 4.62 2.13 -9.11
N HIS A 31 3.83 2.57 -8.13
CA HIS A 31 4.26 3.56 -7.16
C HIS A 31 5.36 2.99 -6.24
N ILE A 32 5.23 1.75 -5.77
CA ILE A 32 6.31 1.10 -4.99
C ILE A 32 7.59 1.02 -5.82
N ALA A 33 7.49 0.64 -7.10
CA ALA A 33 8.65 0.55 -7.98
C ALA A 33 9.37 1.89 -8.15
N SER A 34 8.64 3.01 -8.29
CA SER A 34 9.24 4.34 -8.40
C SER A 34 9.87 4.84 -7.09
N VAL A 35 9.24 4.55 -5.94
CA VAL A 35 9.80 4.85 -4.61
C VAL A 35 11.08 4.05 -4.40
N VAL A 36 11.09 2.75 -4.70
CA VAL A 36 12.27 1.89 -4.59
C VAL A 36 13.41 2.43 -5.45
N ASN A 37 13.15 2.78 -6.70
CA ASN A 37 14.16 3.36 -7.57
C ASN A 37 14.79 4.64 -6.97
N THR A 38 13.96 5.49 -6.38
CA THR A 38 14.42 6.74 -5.77
C THR A 38 15.23 6.47 -4.50
N LEU A 39 14.82 5.51 -3.67
CA LEU A 39 15.57 5.09 -2.49
C LEU A 39 16.93 4.50 -2.86
N VAL A 40 17.00 3.62 -3.88
CA VAL A 40 18.26 3.04 -4.35
C VAL A 40 19.24 4.14 -4.77
N LEU A 41 18.77 5.13 -5.54
CA LEU A 41 19.60 6.25 -5.96
C LEU A 41 20.06 7.11 -4.77
N ALA A 42 19.15 7.40 -3.83
CA ALA A 42 19.47 8.16 -2.63
C ALA A 42 20.50 7.44 -1.75
N TYR A 43 20.40 6.12 -1.58
CA TYR A 43 21.38 5.34 -0.81
C TYR A 43 22.74 5.25 -1.49
N ALA A 44 22.76 5.05 -2.81
CA ALA A 44 24.00 5.08 -3.57
C ALA A 44 24.71 6.44 -3.40
N GLY A 45 23.96 7.53 -3.47
CA GLY A 45 24.48 8.89 -3.23
C GLY A 45 24.95 9.11 -1.80
N ALA A 46 24.20 8.64 -0.80
CA ALA A 46 24.55 8.76 0.62
C ALA A 46 25.80 7.95 1.00
N ALA A 47 26.13 6.90 0.25
CA ALA A 47 27.35 6.11 0.46
C ALA A 47 28.62 6.79 -0.10
N LEU A 48 28.51 7.79 -0.99
CA LEU A 48 29.68 8.43 -1.64
C LEU A 48 30.67 9.06 -0.64
N PRO A 49 30.25 9.80 0.40
CA PRO A 49 31.19 10.39 1.36
C PRO A 49 31.95 9.33 2.16
N LEU A 50 31.30 8.21 2.50
CA LEU A 50 31.96 7.07 3.13
C LEU A 50 33.01 6.47 2.18
N LEU A 51 32.66 6.24 0.91
CA LEU A 51 33.61 5.76 -0.10
C LEU A 51 34.81 6.72 -0.28
N LEU A 52 34.57 8.04 -0.26
CA LEU A 52 35.63 9.05 -0.32
C LEU A 52 36.52 9.04 0.92
N LEU A 53 35.93 9.00 2.12
CA LEU A 53 36.67 8.93 3.38
C LEU A 53 37.62 7.72 3.39
N PHE A 54 37.15 6.57 2.89
CA PHE A 54 37.95 5.35 2.82
C PHE A 54 39.02 5.40 1.74
N SER A 55 38.72 5.99 0.58
CA SER A 55 39.69 6.25 -0.48
C SER A 55 40.88 7.08 0.05
N ILE A 56 40.59 8.13 0.83
CA ILE A 56 41.60 9.00 1.42
C ILE A 56 42.36 8.30 2.56
N ALA A 57 41.68 7.50 3.38
CA ALA A 57 42.28 6.78 4.50
C ALA A 57 43.16 5.57 4.11
N GLN A 58 43.34 5.29 2.80
CA GLN A 58 44.12 4.15 2.26
C GLN A 58 43.73 2.79 2.87
N SER A 59 42.52 2.69 3.42
CA SER A 59 42.06 1.52 4.14
C SER A 59 41.50 0.50 3.15
N SER A 60 41.83 -0.78 3.33
CA SER A 60 41.32 -1.82 2.45
C SER A 60 39.78 -1.89 2.56
N VAL A 61 39.09 -1.96 1.42
CA VAL A 61 37.62 -2.05 1.36
C VAL A 61 37.08 -3.18 2.23
N GLY A 62 37.81 -4.30 2.30
CA GLY A 62 37.44 -5.46 3.12
C GLY A 62 37.54 -5.24 4.63
N THR A 63 38.58 -4.57 5.13
CA THR A 63 38.72 -4.28 6.57
C THR A 63 37.64 -3.32 7.06
N VAL A 64 37.24 -2.38 6.20
CA VAL A 64 36.27 -1.34 6.53
C VAL A 64 34.83 -1.83 6.44
N ALA A 65 34.50 -2.65 5.43
CA ALA A 65 33.19 -3.28 5.30
C ALA A 65 32.85 -4.19 6.50
N ASN A 66 33.86 -4.73 7.18
CA ASN A 66 33.70 -5.53 8.39
C ASN A 66 33.76 -4.69 9.68
N SER A 67 33.89 -3.36 9.58
CA SER A 67 33.84 -2.50 10.78
C SER A 67 32.41 -2.40 11.30
N GLU A 68 32.28 -2.42 12.63
CA GLU A 68 30.99 -2.35 13.32
C GLU A 68 30.19 -1.12 12.92
N LEU A 69 30.85 0.05 12.82
CA LEU A 69 30.21 1.31 12.47
C LEU A 69 29.64 1.31 11.04
N VAL A 70 30.36 0.73 10.09
CA VAL A 70 29.90 0.61 8.69
C VAL A 70 28.78 -0.42 8.58
N ALA A 71 28.93 -1.57 9.25
CA ALA A 71 27.90 -2.60 9.27
C ALA A 71 26.61 -2.08 9.90
N GLU A 72 26.68 -1.36 11.03
CA GLU A 72 25.53 -0.76 11.70
C GLU A 72 24.80 0.21 10.77
N GLU A 73 25.54 1.11 10.10
CA GLU A 73 24.93 2.10 9.22
C GLU A 73 24.28 1.46 7.98
N ILE A 74 24.93 0.47 7.38
CA ILE A 74 24.36 -0.31 6.27
C ILE A 74 23.10 -1.04 6.72
N VAL A 75 23.13 -1.72 7.86
CA VAL A 75 21.95 -2.45 8.37
C VAL A 75 20.82 -1.47 8.70
N ARG A 76 21.12 -0.35 9.40
CA ARG A 76 20.13 0.69 9.76
C ARG A 76 19.43 1.24 8.52
N THR A 77 20.21 1.57 7.49
CA THR A 77 19.71 2.11 6.23
C THR A 77 18.87 1.10 5.44
N LEU A 78 19.35 -0.14 5.31
CA LEU A 78 18.62 -1.22 4.65
C LEU A 78 17.30 -1.53 5.36
N VAL A 79 17.32 -1.70 6.68
CA VAL A 79 16.12 -1.98 7.47
C VAL A 79 15.13 -0.81 7.38
N GLY A 80 15.61 0.43 7.48
CA GLY A 80 14.76 1.62 7.35
C GLY A 80 14.04 1.69 6.01
N SER A 81 14.74 1.39 4.92
CA SER A 81 14.15 1.44 3.59
C SER A 81 13.27 0.24 3.25
N ILE A 82 13.60 -0.97 3.70
CA ILE A 82 12.70 -2.12 3.63
C ILE A 82 11.42 -1.84 4.41
N GLY A 83 11.53 -1.28 5.62
CA GLY A 83 10.37 -0.90 6.43
C GLY A 83 9.48 0.14 5.75
N LEU A 84 10.09 1.14 5.12
CA LEU A 84 9.37 2.18 4.37
C LEU A 84 8.60 1.58 3.17
N VAL A 85 9.25 0.72 2.39
CA VAL A 85 8.63 0.03 1.24
C VAL A 85 7.54 -0.94 1.70
N ALA A 86 7.77 -1.66 2.80
CA ALA A 86 6.83 -2.62 3.38
C ALA A 86 5.60 -1.95 4.02
N SER A 87 5.68 -0.67 4.39
CA SER A 87 4.54 0.07 4.96
C SER A 87 3.34 0.10 4.03
N VAL A 88 3.57 0.19 2.71
CA VAL A 88 2.51 0.20 1.68
C VAL A 88 1.72 -1.11 1.66
N PRO A 89 2.33 -2.30 1.44
CA PRO A 89 1.59 -3.55 1.45
C PRO A 89 0.97 -3.87 2.81
N VAL A 90 1.65 -3.56 3.92
CA VAL A 90 1.11 -3.75 5.28
C VAL A 90 -0.16 -2.92 5.48
N THR A 91 -0.13 -1.63 5.12
CA THR A 91 -1.29 -0.75 5.21
C THR A 91 -2.44 -1.22 4.33
N THR A 92 -2.15 -1.73 3.12
CA THR A 92 -3.17 -2.27 2.21
C THR A 92 -3.82 -3.53 2.76
N VAL A 93 -3.07 -4.44 3.40
CA VAL A 93 -3.65 -5.60 4.10
C VAL A 93 -4.59 -5.13 5.21
N LEU A 94 -4.10 -4.24 6.08
CA LEU A 94 -4.89 -3.75 7.22
C LEU A 94 -6.18 -3.08 6.75
N ALA A 95 -6.10 -2.22 5.74
CA ALA A 95 -7.27 -1.59 5.15
C ALA A 95 -8.25 -2.62 4.58
N ALA A 96 -7.78 -3.62 3.83
CA ALA A 96 -8.63 -4.65 3.26
C ALA A 96 -9.33 -5.50 4.34
N LEU A 97 -8.65 -5.79 5.45
CA LEU A 97 -9.21 -6.52 6.58
C LEU A 97 -10.27 -5.70 7.33
N VAL A 98 -9.96 -4.45 7.68
CA VAL A 98 -10.88 -3.54 8.38
C VAL A 98 -12.16 -3.31 7.57
N VAL A 99 -11.99 -2.97 6.28
CA VAL A 99 -13.10 -2.73 5.36
C VAL A 99 -13.98 -3.98 5.17
N SER A 100 -13.38 -5.17 5.13
CA SER A 100 -14.15 -6.41 5.01
C SER A 100 -14.85 -6.81 6.32
N ALA A 101 -14.26 -6.46 7.47
CA ALA A 101 -14.86 -6.74 8.78
C ALA A 101 -16.09 -5.86 9.06
N ASP A 102 -16.11 -4.62 8.54
CA ASP A 102 -17.29 -3.74 8.60
C ASP A 102 -18.51 -4.33 7.88
N ARG A 103 -18.33 -5.20 6.89
CA ARG A 103 -19.43 -5.95 6.26
C ARG A 103 -20.09 -6.96 7.20
N THR A 104 -19.32 -7.52 8.13
CA THR A 104 -19.80 -8.49 9.13
C THR A 104 -20.40 -7.82 10.38
N GLY A 105 -20.31 -6.50 10.51
CA GLY A 105 -21.03 -5.74 11.54
C GLY A 105 -22.52 -5.54 11.20
N PRO A 106 -23.40 -5.28 12.17
CA PRO A 106 -24.88 -5.26 11.97
C PRO A 106 -25.43 -4.22 10.97
N GLY A 107 -24.58 -3.43 10.31
CA GLY A 107 -24.98 -2.37 9.35
C GLY A 107 -24.99 -2.79 7.88
N GLY A 108 -24.34 -3.90 7.50
CA GLY A 108 -24.23 -4.32 6.09
C GLY A 108 -25.55 -4.80 5.47
N ALA A 109 -26.51 -5.25 6.29
CA ALA A 109 -27.81 -5.73 5.83
C ALA A 109 -28.79 -4.59 5.48
N GLN A 110 -28.56 -3.36 5.94
CA GLN A 110 -29.50 -2.24 5.72
C GLN A 110 -29.35 -1.56 4.35
N ALA A 111 -28.13 -1.53 3.78
CA ALA A 111 -27.88 -0.91 2.47
C ALA A 111 -28.48 -1.72 1.29
N ALA A 112 -28.58 -3.04 1.41
CA ALA A 112 -29.21 -3.90 0.40
C ALA A 112 -30.74 -3.73 0.31
N THR A 113 -31.37 -3.18 1.36
CA THR A 113 -32.82 -2.94 1.42
C THR A 113 -33.27 -1.58 0.87
N ALA A 114 -32.35 -0.69 0.51
CA ALA A 114 -32.65 0.69 0.14
C ALA A 114 -32.32 1.01 -1.32
N ALA A 115 -32.93 0.30 -2.29
CA ALA A 115 -33.03 0.74 -3.69
C ALA A 115 -34.27 0.12 -4.38
N PRO A 116 -34.94 0.84 -5.31
CA PRO A 116 -36.25 1.41 -5.03
C PRO A 116 -37.45 0.64 -5.59
N ALA A 117 -38.59 0.79 -4.92
CA ALA A 117 -39.91 0.41 -5.40
C ALA A 117 -40.25 1.13 -6.71
N ARG A 118 -40.16 0.43 -7.85
CA ARG A 118 -40.79 0.84 -9.10
C ARG A 118 -42.30 0.65 -9.01
N THR A 119 -43.01 1.62 -8.44
CA THR A 119 -44.47 1.70 -8.51
C THR A 119 -44.90 2.72 -9.56
N GLY A 120 -44.79 2.34 -10.83
CA GLY A 120 -45.45 3.03 -11.95
C GLY A 120 -46.73 2.30 -12.34
N ARG A 121 -47.74 2.24 -11.46
CA ARG A 121 -49.06 1.66 -11.77
C ARG A 121 -50.02 2.75 -12.26
N GLY A 122 -49.83 3.20 -13.49
CA GLY A 122 -50.79 4.05 -14.21
C GLY A 122 -51.93 3.23 -14.83
N ARG A 123 -52.94 2.88 -14.03
CA ARG A 123 -54.15 2.18 -14.50
C ARG A 123 -55.12 3.19 -15.14
N ARG A 124 -55.43 2.96 -16.42
CA ARG A 124 -56.61 3.42 -17.17
C ARG A 124 -57.84 3.79 -16.33
N ARG A 125 -58.48 4.92 -16.63
CA ARG A 125 -59.95 5.15 -16.78
C ARG A 125 -60.15 6.36 -17.74
N LYS A 126 -60.65 6.20 -18.98
CA LYS A 126 -62.06 6.42 -19.44
C LYS A 126 -62.83 7.37 -18.50
N THR A 127 -63.44 8.47 -18.94
CA THR A 127 -64.67 8.55 -19.78
C THR A 127 -65.02 10.04 -19.98
N GLY A 128 -65.67 10.39 -21.10
CA GLY A 128 -66.44 11.64 -21.23
C GLY A 128 -66.17 12.36 -22.54
#